data_AF-A0A3B0YCC2-F1
#
_entry.id   AF-A0A3B0YCC2-F1
#
_cell.length_a   1.000
_cell.length_b   1.000
_cell.length_c   1.000
_cell.angle_alpha   90.00
_cell.angle_beta   90.00
_cell.angle_gamma   90.00
#
_symmetry.space_group_name_H-M   'P 1'
#
loop_
_entity.id
_entity.type
_entity.pdbx_description
1 polymer ?
#
loop_
_entity_poly.entity_id
_entity_poly.type
_entity_poly.pdbx_seq_one_letter_code
_entity_poly.pdbx_strand_id
1 'polypeptide(L)'
;MNLLDKNYILRKHMLVHQAIPGYWYTNILGQLQQVRVVLHEGSEQRRVVLENINGKRQTVDIEGWYQLDLTLHSPGIERRRTRSRRDSGKSS
;
A
#
# COMPACT_ATOMS: atom_id res chain seq x y z
N MET A 1 23.78 17.07 -1.50
CA MET A 1 22.97 15.99 -0.88
C MET A 1 21.65 16.60 -0.47
N ASN A 2 20.60 16.35 -1.23
CA ASN A 2 19.32 17.03 -1.07
C ASN A 2 18.53 16.38 0.08
N LEU A 3 17.83 17.16 0.90
CA LEU A 3 17.04 16.62 2.02
C LEU A 3 15.92 15.67 1.55
N LEU A 4 15.49 15.82 0.30
CA LEU A 4 14.52 14.97 -0.38
C LEU A 4 15.07 13.55 -0.63
N ASP A 5 16.36 13.42 -0.92
CA ASP A 5 17.01 12.13 -1.23
C ASP A 5 17.07 11.20 -0.03
N LYS A 6 17.29 11.76 1.18
CA LYS A 6 17.30 10.98 2.43
C LYS A 6 15.93 10.41 2.76
N ASN A 7 14.88 11.20 2.52
CA ASN A 7 13.50 10.77 2.73
C ASN A 7 13.06 9.71 1.71
N TYR A 8 13.55 9.79 0.46
CA TYR A 8 13.28 8.79 -0.56
C TYR A 8 13.78 7.39 -0.16
N ILE A 9 15.03 7.27 0.32
CA ILE A 9 15.60 5.98 0.75
C ILE A 9 14.81 5.42 1.94
N LEU A 10 14.43 6.26 2.90
CA LEU A 10 13.61 5.86 4.04
C LEU A 10 12.21 5.39 3.61
N ARG A 11 11.55 6.14 2.73
CA ARG A 11 10.20 5.81 2.23
C ARG A 11 10.17 4.50 1.47
N LYS A 12 11.18 4.19 0.65
CA LYS A 12 11.29 2.92 -0.09
C LYS A 12 11.19 1.67 0.79
N HIS A 13 11.67 1.75 2.04
CA HIS A 13 11.65 0.63 2.98
C HIS A 13 10.38 0.56 3.85
N MET A 14 9.54 1.59 3.85
CA MET A 14 8.29 1.56 4.62
C MET A 14 7.19 0.90 3.79
N LEU A 15 6.56 -0.14 4.34
CA LEU A 15 5.47 -0.88 3.68
C LEU A 15 4.34 0.03 3.16
N VAL A 16 4.07 1.15 3.83
CA VAL A 16 3.04 2.12 3.43
C VAL A 16 3.32 2.76 2.07
N HIS A 17 4.59 2.82 1.65
CA HIS A 17 5.02 3.40 0.38
C HIS A 17 5.37 2.34 -0.67
N GLN A 18 5.20 1.05 -0.37
CA GLN A 18 5.35 0.00 -1.37
C GLN A 18 4.06 -0.14 -2.16
N ALA A 19 4.12 -0.16 -3.49
CA ALA A 19 3.00 -0.53 -4.33
C ALA A 19 2.85 -2.06 -4.31
N ILE A 20 1.91 -2.60 -3.54
CA ILE A 20 1.74 -4.05 -3.39
C ILE A 20 0.45 -4.49 -4.07
N PRO A 21 0.50 -5.25 -5.18
CA PRO A 21 -0.69 -5.79 -5.82
C PRO A 21 -1.62 -6.51 -4.84
N GLY A 22 -2.92 -6.21 -4.93
CA GLY A 22 -3.97 -6.74 -4.07
C GLY A 22 -4.17 -5.95 -2.76
N TYR A 23 -3.23 -5.10 -2.37
CA TYR A 23 -3.39 -4.26 -1.18
C TYR A 23 -4.30 -3.07 -1.44
N TRP A 24 -5.04 -2.70 -0.40
CA TRP A 24 -5.90 -1.53 -0.39
C TRP A 24 -5.19 -0.37 0.27
N TYR A 25 -5.45 0.83 -0.23
CA TYR A 25 -4.92 2.07 0.29
C TYR A 25 -6.06 3.06 0.39
N THR A 26 -6.03 3.91 1.41
CA THR A 26 -6.98 5.01 1.56
C THR A 26 -6.27 6.30 1.22
N ASN A 27 -6.83 7.09 0.28
CA ASN A 27 -6.32 8.41 -0.02
C ASN A 27 -6.80 9.47 1.00
N ILE A 28 -6.30 10.70 0.88
CA ILE A 28 -6.69 11.82 1.77
C ILE A 28 -8.20 12.12 1.80
N LEU A 29 -8.95 11.70 0.77
CA LEU A 29 -10.40 11.86 0.69
C LEU A 29 -11.16 10.71 1.36
N GLY A 30 -10.46 9.75 1.97
CA GLY A 30 -11.07 8.56 2.57
C GLY A 30 -11.50 7.50 1.55
N GLN A 31 -11.09 7.63 0.28
CA GLN A 31 -11.49 6.69 -0.77
C GLN A 31 -10.52 5.51 -0.84
N LEU A 32 -11.08 4.31 -0.95
CA LEU A 32 -10.33 3.08 -1.14
C LEU A 32 -9.86 2.92 -2.58
N GLN A 33 -8.56 2.61 -2.72
CA GLN A 33 -7.88 2.34 -3.97
C GLN A 33 -7.07 1.05 -3.82
N GLN A 34 -7.22 0.12 -4.75
CA GLN A 34 -6.45 -1.12 -4.78
C GLN A 34 -5.30 -1.00 -5.78
N VAL A 35 -4.11 -1.44 -5.41
CA VAL A 35 -3.05 -1.68 -6.38
C VAL A 35 -3.41 -2.93 -7.17
N ARG A 36 -3.62 -2.78 -8.48
CA ARG A 36 -3.96 -3.90 -9.37
C ARG A 36 -2.73 -4.47 -10.03
N VAL A 37 -1.82 -3.61 -10.49
CA VAL A 37 -0.63 -4.00 -11.24
C VAL A 37 0.54 -3.09 -10.87
N VAL A 38 1.74 -3.66 -10.79
CA VAL A 38 2.99 -2.92 -10.76
C VAL A 38 3.85 -3.39 -11.94
N LEU A 39 4.06 -2.49 -12.90
CA LEU A 39 4.87 -2.76 -14.07
C LEU A 39 6.34 -2.50 -13.76
N HIS A 40 7.18 -3.48 -14.11
CA HIS A 40 8.61 -3.41 -13.93
C HIS A 40 9.29 -3.34 -15.31
N GLU A 41 10.37 -2.58 -15.38
CA GLU A 41 11.34 -2.63 -16.48
C GLU A 41 12.66 -3.13 -15.89
N GLY A 42 13.01 -4.37 -16.21
CA GLY A 42 14.07 -5.08 -15.49
C GLY A 42 13.74 -5.21 -14.00
N SER A 43 14.65 -4.76 -13.15
CA SER A 43 14.46 -4.75 -11.68
C SER A 43 13.78 -3.49 -11.15
N GLU A 44 13.47 -2.51 -12.00
CA GLU A 44 12.93 -1.22 -11.57
C GLU A 44 11.42 -1.14 -11.74
N GLN A 45 10.73 -0.68 -10.70
CA GLN A 45 9.31 -0.34 -10.79
C GLN A 45 9.14 0.93 -11.62
N ARG A 46 8.34 0.84 -12.69
CA ARG A 46 8.08 1.97 -13.60
C ARG A 46 6.71 2.58 -13.41
N ARG A 47 5.67 1.74 -13.27
CA ARG A 47 4.29 2.21 -13.22
C ARG A 47 3.44 1.38 -12.26
N VAL A 48 2.45 2.02 -11.67
CA VAL A 48 1.48 1.42 -10.77
C VAL A 48 0.08 1.69 -11.31
N VAL A 49 -0.73 0.65 -11.44
CA VAL A 49 -2.15 0.75 -11.80
C VAL A 49 -2.97 0.65 -10.53
N LEU A 50 -3.74 1.70 -10.25
CA LEU A 50 -4.68 1.79 -9.14
C LEU A 50 -6.11 1.68 -9.65
N GLU A 51 -6.95 1.01 -8.88
CA GLU A 51 -8.40 0.92 -9.11
C GLU A 51 -9.12 1.41 -7.87
N ASN A 52 -9.92 2.47 -8.03
CA ASN A 52 -10.81 2.94 -6.99
C ASN A 52 -11.91 1.91 -6.70
N ILE A 53 -12.51 1.96 -5.52
CA ILE A 53 -13.66 1.11 -5.17
C ILE A 53 -14.85 1.22 -6.13
N ASN A 54 -14.98 2.34 -6.85
CA ASN A 54 -15.99 2.53 -7.89
C ASN A 54 -15.60 1.97 -9.26
N GLY A 55 -14.47 1.26 -9.36
CA GLY A 55 -13.95 0.66 -10.59
C GLY A 55 -13.14 1.60 -11.47
N LYS A 56 -13.03 2.90 -11.15
CA LYS A 56 -12.21 3.83 -11.94
C LYS A 56 -10.73 3.48 -11.80
N ARG A 57 -10.05 3.28 -12.93
CA ARG A 57 -8.61 3.01 -12.98
C ARG A 57 -7.81 4.27 -13.25
N GLN A 58 -6.62 4.32 -12.67
CA GLN A 58 -5.58 5.31 -12.97
C GLN A 58 -4.22 4.62 -13.01
N THR A 59 -3.33 5.11 -13.87
CA THR A 59 -1.94 4.67 -13.95
C THR A 59 -1.06 5.83 -13.52
N VAL A 60 -0.18 5.59 -12.56
CA VAL A 60 0.82 6.55 -12.10
C VAL A 60 2.21 5.98 -12.37
N ASP A 61 3.18 6.84 -12.64
CA ASP A 61 4.58 6.44 -12.59
C ASP A 61 5.05 6.28 -11.13
N ILE A 62 6.30 5.84 -10.97
CA ILE A 62 6.85 5.60 -9.63
C ILE A 62 7.02 6.87 -8.81
N GLU A 63 7.31 8.01 -9.46
CA GLU A 63 7.41 9.31 -8.78
C GLU A 63 6.04 9.78 -8.29
N GLY A 64 5.03 9.69 -9.15
CA GLY A 64 3.63 9.98 -8.82
C GLY A 64 3.12 9.08 -7.71
N TRP A 65 3.49 7.79 -7.69
CA TRP A 65 3.17 6.89 -6.58
C TRP A 65 3.70 7.41 -5.23
N TYR A 66 4.96 7.85 -5.16
CA TYR A 66 5.55 8.37 -3.92
C TYR A 66 4.99 9.72 -3.46
N GLN A 67 4.29 10.43 -4.35
CA GLN A 67 3.59 11.69 -4.05
C GLN A 67 2.16 11.45 -3.56
N LEU A 68 1.63 10.23 -3.66
CA LEU A 68 0.30 9.92 -3.13
C LEU A 68 0.35 9.81 -1.61
N ASP A 69 -0.47 10.63 -0.95
CA ASP A 69 -0.73 10.50 0.48
C ASP A 69 -1.73 9.37 0.72
N LEU A 70 -1.17 8.17 0.94
CA LEU A 70 -1.91 6.93 1.11
C LEU A 70 -1.69 6.32 2.49
N THR A 71 -2.76 5.77 3.06
CA THR A 71 -2.72 4.92 4.24
C THR A 71 -2.91 3.46 3.85
N LEU A 72 -1.99 2.59 4.25
CA LEU A 72 -1.99 1.16 3.90
C LEU A 72 -3.06 0.36 4.66
N HIS A 73 -3.87 -0.38 3.91
CA HIS A 73 -4.79 -1.38 4.40
C HIS A 73 -4.41 -2.76 3.81
N SER A 74 -3.76 -3.60 4.62
CA SER A 74 -3.40 -4.94 4.17
C SER A 74 -4.66 -5.82 4.00
N PRO A 75 -4.72 -6.69 2.98
CA PRO A 75 -5.83 -7.61 2.79
C PRO A 75 -5.87 -8.78 3.81
N GLY A 76 -5.07 -8.76 4.90
CA GLY A 76 -4.95 -9.92 5.79
C GLY A 76 -4.57 -9.72 7.26
N ILE A 77 -4.21 -8.53 7.74
CA ILE A 77 -3.76 -8.39 9.15
C ILE A 77 -4.94 -8.39 10.15
N GLU A 78 -6.14 -7.99 9.73
CA GLU A 78 -7.28 -7.86 10.64
C GLU A 78 -7.84 -9.22 11.12
N ARG A 79 -7.64 -10.29 10.34
CA ARG A 79 -8.07 -11.66 10.71
C ARG A 79 -7.18 -12.34 11.76
N ARG A 80 -5.94 -11.87 11.99
CA ARG A 80 -5.07 -12.46 13.04
C ARG A 80 -5.41 -11.96 14.44
N ARG A 81 -5.86 -10.72 14.59
CA ARG A 81 -6.22 -10.16 15.91
C ARG A 81 -7.52 -10.73 16.48
N THR A 82 -8.44 -11.17 15.63
CA THR A 82 -9.74 -11.72 16.07
C THR A 82 -9.69 -13.19 16.49
N ARG A 83 -8.68 -13.98 16.04
CA ARG A 83 -8.52 -15.38 16.49
C ARG A 83 -7.82 -15.50 17.83
N SER A 84 -6.77 -14.72 18.12
CA SER A 84 -6.09 -14.78 19.42
C SER A 84 -6.95 -14.37 20.62
N ARG A 85 -8.02 -13.59 20.42
CA ARG A 85 -8.91 -13.17 21.52
C ARG A 85 -10.00 -14.19 21.89
N ARG A 86 -10.22 -15.23 21.06
CA ARG A 86 -11.19 -16.30 21.37
C ARG A 86 -10.56 -17.53 22.04
N ASP A 87 -9.26 -17.75 21.91
CA ASP A 87 -8.57 -18.91 22.49
C ASP A 87 -8.03 -18.67 23.90
N SER A 88 -8.06 -17.44 24.43
CA SER A 88 -7.61 -17.15 25.81
C SER A 88 -8.70 -17.41 26.89
N GLY A 89 -9.75 -18.15 26.55
CA GLY A 89 -10.95 -18.31 27.38
C GLY A 89 -11.24 -19.72 27.89
N LYS A 90 -10.30 -20.66 27.78
CA LYS A 90 -10.42 -21.98 28.41
C LYS A 90 -9.07 -22.51 28.85
N SER A 91 -8.73 -22.24 30.10
CA SER A 91 -7.93 -23.17 30.91
C SER A 91 -8.11 -22.80 32.38
N SER A 92 -8.55 -23.82 33.12
CA SER A 92 -8.81 -23.91 34.57
C SER A 92 -10.17 -23.41 35.05
#